data_AF-A0A6I6N273-F1
#
_entry.id   AF-A0A6I6N273-F1
#
_cell.length_a   1.000
_cell.length_b   1.000
_cell.length_c   1.000
_cell.angle_alpha   90.00
_cell.angle_beta   90.00
_cell.angle_gamma   90.00
#
_symmetry.space_group_name_H-M   'P 1'
#
loop_
_entity.id
_entity.type
_entity.pdbx_description
1 polymer ?
#
loop_
_entity_poly.entity_id
_entity_poly.type
_entity_poly.pdbx_seq_one_letter_code
_entity_poly.pdbx_strand_id
1 'polypeptide(L)' 'MCPNCEDFARTVVMLGQLALYADTVGADLDFIDAIGPSLAVSLPEPPPGVFPPGYDPTDGPEYPGQG' A
#
# COMPACT_ATOMS: atom_id res chain seq x y z
N MET A 1 23.49 -16.68 24.29
CA MET A 1 22.57 -15.95 23.39
C MET A 1 23.33 -14.75 22.84
N CYS A 2 23.44 -14.64 21.52
CA CYS A 2 24.13 -13.53 20.86
C CYS A 2 23.24 -12.29 20.89
N PRO A 3 23.65 -11.19 21.54
CA PRO A 3 22.90 -9.95 21.49
C PRO A 3 22.89 -9.45 20.04
N ASN A 4 21.72 -9.09 19.52
CA ASN A 4 21.47 -8.60 18.15
C ASN A 4 21.35 -9.67 17.04
N CYS A 5 21.54 -10.96 17.33
CA CYS A 5 21.37 -11.99 16.29
C CYS A 5 19.92 -12.06 15.77
N GLU A 6 18.93 -11.81 16.63
CA GLU A 6 17.51 -11.74 16.23
C GLU A 6 17.21 -10.52 15.35
N ASP A 7 17.78 -9.35 15.68
CA ASP A 7 17.59 -8.13 14.91
C ASP A 7 18.28 -8.23 13.53
N PHE A 8 19.47 -8.84 13.49
CA PHE A 8 20.15 -9.14 12.25
C PHE A 8 19.32 -10.10 11.38
N ALA A 9 18.84 -11.21 11.96
CA ALA A 9 17.99 -12.15 11.23
C ALA A 9 16.72 -11.49 10.69
N ARG A 10 16.06 -10.66 11.51
CA ARG A 10 14.87 -9.89 11.10
C ARG A 10 15.18 -8.97 9.92
N THR A 11 16.31 -8.26 9.99
CA THR A 11 16.75 -7.35 8.93
C THR A 11 17.00 -8.09 7.63
N VAL A 12 17.71 -9.23 7.69
CA VAL A 12 17.98 -10.08 6.51
C VAL A 12 16.68 -10.57 5.89
N VAL A 13 15.72 -11.02 6.71
CA VAL A 13 14.40 -11.45 6.22
C VAL A 13 13.65 -10.31 5.53
N MET A 14 13.59 -9.12 6.14
CA MET A 14 12.93 -7.95 5.55
C MET A 14 13.54 -7.53 4.22
N LEU A 15 14.88 -7.53 4.11
CA LEU A 15 15.56 -7.22 2.86
C LEU A 15 15.27 -8.27 1.77
N GLY A 16 15.21 -9.55 2.14
CA GLY A 16 14.85 -10.63 1.21
C GLY A 16 13.42 -10.49 0.69
N GLN A 17 12.47 -10.18 1.58
CA GLN A 17 11.08 -9.94 1.19
C GLN A 17 10.94 -8.71 0.28
N LEU A 18 11.69 -7.64 0.54
CA LEU A 18 11.72 -6.45 -0.31
C LEU A 18 12.26 -6.77 -1.71
N ALA A 19 13.32 -7.57 -1.80
CA ALA A 19 13.88 -7.98 -3.08
C ALA A 19 12.88 -8.82 -3.89
N LEU A 20 12.17 -9.76 -3.26
CA LEU A 20 11.12 -10.55 -3.92
C LEU A 20 9.95 -9.68 -4.36
N TYR A 21 9.52 -8.73 -3.54
CA TYR A 21 8.48 -7.77 -3.90
C TYR A 21 8.86 -6.99 -5.16
N ALA A 22 10.08 -6.47 -5.23
CA ALA A 22 10.56 -5.68 -6.36
C ALA A 22 10.71 -6.47 -7.68
N ASP A 23 11.00 -7.78 -7.59
CA ASP A 23 11.12 -8.66 -8.76
C ASP A 23 9.76 -9.20 -9.25
N THR A 24 8.74 -9.20 -8.38
CA THR A 24 7.43 -9.76 -8.68
C THR A 24 6.60 -8.76 -9.50
N VAL A 25 6.38 -9.07 -10.77
CA VAL A 25 5.53 -8.27 -11.66
C VAL A 25 4.11 -8.19 -11.11
N GLY A 26 3.61 -6.97 -10.95
CA GLY A 26 2.24 -6.72 -10.46
C GLY A 26 2.10 -6.72 -8.94
N ALA A 27 3.17 -6.89 -8.16
CA ALA A 27 3.10 -6.93 -6.71
C ALA A 27 2.46 -5.67 -6.08
N ASP A 28 2.69 -4.49 -6.67
CA ASP A 28 2.04 -3.24 -6.25
C ASP A 28 0.51 -3.31 -6.42
N LEU A 29 0.04 -3.82 -7.56
CA LEU A 29 -1.40 -3.91 -7.86
C LEU A 29 -2.06 -4.95 -6.97
N ASP A 30 -1.45 -6.13 -6.83
CA ASP A 30 -1.94 -7.19 -5.93
C ASP A 30 -2.03 -6.70 -4.48
N PHE A 31 -1.06 -5.90 -4.04
CA PHE A 31 -1.06 -5.28 -2.72
C PHE A 31 -2.22 -4.27 -2.57
N ILE A 32 -2.42 -3.39 -3.55
CA ILE A 32 -3.52 -2.41 -3.56
C ILE A 32 -4.87 -3.12 -3.53
N ASP A 33 -5.06 -4.15 -4.35
CA ASP A 33 -6.31 -4.91 -4.42
C ASP A 33 -6.60 -5.63 -3.09
N ALA A 34 -5.58 -6.17 -2.42
CA ALA A 34 -5.73 -6.85 -1.14
C ALA A 34 -5.98 -5.89 0.03
N ILE A 35 -5.27 -4.76 0.09
CA ILE A 35 -5.25 -3.87 1.26
C ILE A 35 -6.20 -2.69 1.11
N GLY A 36 -6.40 -2.21 -0.12
CA GLY A 36 -7.18 -1.02 -0.46
C GLY A 36 -8.56 -0.98 0.21
N PRO A 37 -9.38 -2.05 0.12
CA PRO A 37 -10.71 -2.05 0.75
C PRO A 37 -10.66 -1.89 2.27
N SER A 38 -9.71 -2.58 2.92
CA SER A 38 -9.54 -2.53 4.38
C SER A 38 -9.08 -1.15 4.82
N LEU A 39 -8.18 -0.52 4.05
CA LEU A 39 -7.69 0.82 4.32
C LEU A 39 -8.82 1.84 4.13
N ALA A 40 -9.58 1.75 3.03
CA ALA A 40 -10.68 2.66 2.73
C ALA A 40 -11.74 2.68 3.84
N VAL A 41 -12.11 1.51 4.37
CA VAL A 41 -13.05 1.39 5.50
C VAL A 41 -12.48 1.93 6.82
N SER A 42 -11.15 1.93 6.97
CA SER A 42 -10.49 2.40 8.19
C SER A 42 -10.32 3.92 8.24
N LEU A 43 -10.48 4.61 7.10
CA LEU A 43 -10.37 6.06 7.05
C LEU A 43 -11.60 6.72 7.70
N PRO A 44 -11.40 7.83 8.44
CA PRO A 44 -12.52 8.59 8.97
C PRO A 44 -13.35 9.18 7.83
N GLU A 45 -14.66 9.33 8.08
CA GLU A 45 -15.55 10.00 7.15
C GLU A 45 -15.01 11.42 6.84
N PRO A 46 -14.88 11.80 5.57
CA PRO A 46 -14.37 13.11 5.22
C PRO A 46 -15.34 14.21 5.66
N PRO A 47 -14.82 15.39 6.03
CA PRO A 47 -15.66 16.53 6.36
C PRO A 47 -16.69 16.87 5.26
N PRO A 48 -17.86 17.41 5.62
CA PRO A 48 -18.84 17.87 4.63
C PRO A 48 -18.22 18.88 3.66
N GLY A 49 -18.50 18.72 2.35
CA GLY A 49 -18.01 19.63 1.30
C GLY A 49 -16.59 19.37 0.81
N VAL A 50 -15.90 18.33 1.30
CA VAL A 50 -14.58 17.91 0.78
C VAL A 50 -14.68 17.38 -0.64
N PHE A 51 -15.74 16.63 -0.93
CA PHE A 51 -15.95 16.07 -2.27
C PHE A 51 -16.92 16.93 -3.10
N PRO A 52 -16.57 17.21 -4.37
CA PRO A 52 -17.45 17.96 -5.26
C PRO A 52 -18.74 17.17 -5.58
N PRO A 53 -19.82 17.85 -6.01
CA PRO A 53 -21.02 17.18 -6.47
C PRO A 53 -20.70 16.23 -7.63
N GLY A 54 -21.13 14.97 -7.51
CA GLY A 54 -20.84 13.94 -8.53
C GLY A 54 -19.46 13.29 -8.40
N TYR A 55 -18.72 13.53 -7.31
CA TYR A 55 -17.51 12.78 -7.01
C TYR A 55 -17.83 11.29 -6.84
N ASP A 56 -17.20 10.45 -7.66
CA ASP A 56 -17.20 9.01 -7.48
C ASP A 56 -15.96 8.63 -6.64
N PRO A 57 -16.15 8.09 -5.41
CA PRO A 57 -15.04 7.66 -4.56
C PRO A 57 -14.20 6.53 -5.15
N THR A 58 -14.66 5.90 -6.24
CA THR A 58 -13.98 4.79 -6.91
C THR A 58 -13.13 5.22 -8.10
N ASP A 59 -13.24 6.47 -8.56
CA ASP A 59 -12.58 6.94 -9.80
C ASP A 59 -11.07 7.25 -9.63
N GLY A 60 -10.57 7.20 -8.39
CA GLY A 60 -9.16 7.43 -8.08
C GLY A 60 -8.65 8.81 -8.51
N PRO A 61 -7.40 9.18 -8.16
CA PRO A 61 -6.77 10.37 -8.70
C PRO A 61 -6.16 10.09 -10.09
N GLU A 62 -6.09 11.12 -10.94
CA GLU A 62 -5.34 11.05 -12.19
C GLU A 62 -3.84 10.91 -11.90
N TYR A 63 -3.22 9.80 -12.32
CA TYR A 63 -1.77 9.61 -12.17
C TYR A 63 -1.00 10.05 -13.42
N PRO A 64 0.21 10.62 -13.28
CA PRO A 64 1.05 10.95 -14.43
C PRO A 64 1.33 9.72 -15.30
N GLY A 65 1.09 9.83 -16.62
CA GLY A 65 1.40 8.76 -17.59
C GLY A 65 0.23 7.87 -17.99
N GLN A 66 -0.99 8.20 -17.57
CA GLN A 66 -2.21 7.44 -17.86
C GLN A 66 -2.87 7.82 -19.22
N GLY A 67 -2.08 8.33 -20.17
CA GLY A 67 -2.52 8.80 -21.50
C GLY A 67 -2.07 7.90 -22.64
#